data_AF-A0A644WVQ1-F1
#
_entry.id   AF-A0A644WVQ1-F1
#
_cell.length_a   1.000
_cell.length_b   1.000
_cell.length_c   1.000
_cell.angle_alpha   90.00
_cell.angle_beta   90.00
_cell.angle_gamma   90.00
#
_symmetry.space_group_name_H-M   'P 1'
#
loop_
_entity.id
_entity.type
_entity.pdbx_description
1 polymer ?
#
loop_
_entity_poly.entity_id
_entity_poly.type
_entity_poly.pdbx_seq_one_letter_code
_entity_poly.pdbx_strand_id
1 'polypeptide(L)'
;MFLLEANPGPGFGIILAYWMFSKGSVKQSAPGAAIIHFLGGIHEIYFPYVLMNPALILAVIAGGASGVFTFSILGAGLVATPSPGSIFALMTMAPKGGLFPVLAGVLVATVVSFLVASPFVKKASKNSKDEDLEVAKAQIKDMKVTVKSNVSKIIFACDAGMGSSAMGASKFKNKIKDLNLGIEVKHASVDDIDKDTDIVVTHVTLIERARKSCPSAEIIGIQNFLTDNNIQELYNRLASK
;
A
#
# COMPACT_ATOMS: atom_id res chain seq x y z
N MET A 1 8.06 -15.16 9.62
CA MET A 1 9.13 -14.82 8.67
C MET A 1 8.91 -13.38 8.22
N PHE A 2 9.69 -12.43 8.73
CA PHE A 2 9.51 -10.99 8.46
C PHE A 2 10.04 -10.52 7.08
N LEU A 3 10.53 -11.45 6.24
CA LEU A 3 11.15 -11.20 4.94
C LEU A 3 10.18 -11.23 3.75
N LEU A 4 8.97 -11.77 3.94
CA LEU A 4 8.05 -12.06 2.83
C LEU A 4 7.53 -10.78 2.16
N GLU A 5 7.16 -9.78 2.96
CA GLU A 5 6.58 -8.53 2.45
C GLU A 5 7.64 -7.49 2.06
N ALA A 6 8.81 -7.53 2.68
CA ALA A 6 9.82 -6.48 2.55
C ALA A 6 10.93 -6.78 1.54
N ASN A 7 10.88 -7.90 0.81
CA ASN A 7 11.92 -8.24 -0.18
C ASN A 7 11.85 -7.28 -1.40
N PRO A 8 12.84 -6.39 -1.60
CA PRO A 8 12.83 -5.46 -2.75
C PRO A 8 13.18 -6.16 -4.07
N GLY A 9 13.62 -7.42 -4.02
CA GLY A 9 14.16 -8.13 -5.17
C GLY A 9 13.21 -8.21 -6.38
N PRO A 10 11.95 -8.63 -6.24
CA PRO A 10 11.02 -8.79 -7.36
C PRO A 10 10.73 -7.47 -8.08
N GLY A 11 10.42 -6.40 -7.34
CA GLY A 11 10.15 -5.08 -7.91
C GLY A 11 11.38 -4.48 -8.60
N PHE A 12 12.54 -4.62 -7.98
CA PHE A 12 13.82 -4.18 -8.54
C PHE A 12 14.12 -4.88 -9.88
N GLY A 13 13.88 -6.19 -9.98
CA GLY A 13 14.07 -6.94 -11.23
C GLY A 13 13.23 -6.41 -12.40
N ILE A 14 11.98 -5.99 -12.14
CA ILE A 14 11.13 -5.36 -13.16
C ILE A 14 11.69 -4.01 -13.58
N ILE A 15 12.09 -3.16 -12.63
CA ILE A 15 12.65 -1.84 -12.95
C ILE A 15 13.92 -1.99 -13.79
N LEU A 16 14.78 -2.95 -13.46
CA LEU A 16 15.98 -3.26 -14.26
C LEU A 16 15.61 -3.74 -15.68
N ALA A 17 14.54 -4.53 -15.83
CA ALA A 17 14.07 -4.95 -17.15
C ALA A 17 13.60 -3.75 -17.99
N TYR A 18 12.87 -2.79 -17.38
CA TYR A 18 12.54 -1.52 -18.03
C TYR A 18 13.78 -0.69 -18.37
N TRP A 19 14.72 -0.56 -17.44
CA TRP A 19 15.94 0.18 -17.72
C TRP A 19 16.72 -0.40 -18.92
N MET A 20 16.77 -1.73 -19.03
CA MET A 20 17.50 -2.39 -20.11
C MET A 20 16.74 -2.39 -21.45
N PHE A 21 15.45 -2.77 -21.44
CA PHE A 21 14.71 -3.13 -22.66
C PHE A 21 13.66 -2.11 -23.10
N SER A 22 13.33 -1.10 -22.28
CA SER A 22 12.40 -0.04 -22.69
C SER A 22 13.07 1.06 -23.51
N LYS A 23 12.28 2.05 -23.94
CA LYS A 23 12.73 3.21 -24.71
C LYS A 23 12.06 4.48 -24.16
N GLY A 24 12.53 5.64 -24.62
CA GLY A 24 11.91 6.92 -24.34
C GLY A 24 11.96 7.32 -22.86
N SER A 25 10.91 8.00 -22.40
CA SER A 25 10.78 8.54 -21.03
C SER A 25 10.90 7.46 -19.95
N VAL A 26 10.33 6.28 -20.21
CA VAL A 26 10.30 5.13 -19.30
C VAL A 26 11.70 4.62 -18.96
N LYS A 27 12.59 4.57 -19.97
CA LYS A 27 13.98 4.16 -19.78
C LYS A 27 14.75 5.17 -18.95
N GLN A 28 14.49 6.47 -19.15
CA GLN A 28 15.15 7.55 -18.45
C GLN A 28 14.74 7.63 -16.98
N SER A 29 13.49 7.30 -16.65
CA SER A 29 13.00 7.30 -15.27
C SER A 29 13.42 6.06 -14.46
N ALA A 30 13.72 4.95 -15.13
CA ALA A 30 13.98 3.66 -14.47
C ALA A 30 15.15 3.69 -13.46
N PRO A 31 16.31 4.34 -13.72
CA PRO A 31 17.41 4.41 -12.74
C PRO A 31 17.02 5.11 -11.43
N GLY A 32 16.29 6.24 -11.53
CA GLY A 32 15.81 6.96 -10.35
C GLY A 32 14.81 6.14 -9.56
N ALA A 33 13.88 5.47 -10.26
CA ALA A 33 12.94 4.55 -9.64
C ALA A 33 13.66 3.37 -8.94
N ALA A 34 14.71 2.83 -9.56
CA ALA A 34 15.50 1.72 -9.03
C ALA A 34 16.17 2.10 -7.70
N ILE A 35 16.73 3.31 -7.61
CA ILE A 35 17.35 3.86 -6.41
C ILE A 35 16.32 4.02 -5.29
N ILE A 36 15.20 4.70 -5.56
CA ILE A 36 14.16 4.97 -4.55
C ILE A 36 13.54 3.65 -4.05
N HIS A 37 13.33 2.70 -4.96
CA HIS A 37 12.78 1.39 -4.61
C HIS A 37 13.74 0.56 -3.77
N PHE A 38 14.96 0.32 -4.26
CA PHE A 38 15.89 -0.63 -3.67
C PHE A 38 16.61 -0.06 -2.45
N LEU A 39 17.07 1.19 -2.53
CA LEU A 39 17.79 1.86 -1.44
C LEU A 39 16.86 2.61 -0.50
N GLY A 40 15.79 3.22 -1.04
CA GLY A 40 14.79 3.94 -0.24
C GLY A 40 13.75 3.02 0.41
N GLY A 41 13.53 1.82 -0.13
CA GLY A 41 12.55 0.87 0.42
C GLY A 41 11.10 1.23 0.13
N ILE A 42 10.85 2.08 -0.87
CA ILE A 42 9.49 2.46 -1.30
C ILE A 42 9.04 1.50 -2.39
N HIS A 43 8.28 0.48 -2.00
CA HIS A 43 7.90 -0.62 -2.88
C HIS A 43 6.80 -0.23 -3.86
N GLU A 44 6.12 0.88 -3.65
CA GLU A 44 5.08 1.39 -4.54
C GLU A 44 5.66 1.96 -5.85
N ILE A 45 6.97 2.25 -5.89
CA ILE A 45 7.63 2.87 -7.05
C ILE A 45 7.66 1.95 -8.28
N TYR A 46 7.61 0.62 -8.10
CA TYR A 46 7.57 -0.30 -9.24
C TYR A 46 6.14 -0.56 -9.75
N PHE A 47 5.10 -0.17 -9.01
CA PHE A 47 3.70 -0.41 -9.41
C PHE A 47 3.31 0.24 -10.74
N PRO A 48 3.71 1.49 -11.07
CA PRO A 48 3.35 2.09 -12.35
C PRO A 48 3.86 1.24 -13.52
N TYR A 49 5.06 0.67 -13.37
CA TYR A 49 5.67 -0.20 -14.37
C TYR A 49 4.87 -1.49 -14.58
N VAL A 50 4.29 -2.05 -13.52
CA VAL A 50 3.41 -3.23 -13.62
C VAL A 50 2.05 -2.87 -14.22
N LEU A 51 1.49 -1.71 -13.89
CA LEU A 51 0.21 -1.27 -14.46
C LEU A 51 0.30 -0.99 -15.97
N MET A 52 1.43 -0.49 -16.44
CA MET A 52 1.69 -0.33 -17.88
C MET A 52 1.66 -1.66 -18.63
N ASN A 53 1.96 -2.79 -17.96
CA ASN A 53 1.93 -4.12 -18.55
C ASN A 53 1.55 -5.18 -17.50
N PRO A 54 0.25 -5.46 -17.31
CA PRO A 54 -0.23 -6.37 -16.26
C PRO A 54 0.35 -7.79 -16.31
N ALA A 55 0.88 -8.23 -17.46
CA ALA A 55 1.57 -9.52 -17.56
C ALA A 55 2.80 -9.60 -16.63
N LEU A 56 3.36 -8.47 -16.21
CA LEU A 56 4.48 -8.39 -15.28
C LEU A 56 4.13 -8.84 -13.86
N ILE A 57 2.85 -9.01 -13.52
CA ILE A 57 2.43 -9.68 -12.27
C ILE A 57 3.06 -11.08 -12.19
N LEU A 58 3.21 -11.79 -13.32
CA LEU A 58 3.89 -13.09 -13.36
C LEU A 58 5.35 -12.99 -12.94
N ALA A 59 6.04 -11.90 -13.30
CA ALA A 59 7.42 -11.67 -12.88
C ALA A 59 7.52 -11.39 -11.37
N VAL A 60 6.57 -10.62 -10.81
CA VAL A 60 6.48 -10.40 -9.36
C VAL A 60 6.27 -11.71 -8.61
N ILE A 61 5.32 -12.54 -9.05
CA ILE A 61 5.02 -13.83 -8.43
C ILE A 61 6.23 -14.76 -8.51
N ALA A 62 6.85 -14.90 -9.68
CA ALA A 62 8.01 -15.77 -9.86
C ALA A 62 9.24 -15.29 -9.06
N GLY A 63 9.52 -13.98 -9.07
CA GLY A 63 10.58 -13.38 -8.25
C GLY A 63 10.32 -13.55 -6.75
N GLY A 64 9.09 -13.31 -6.31
CA GLY A 64 8.67 -13.50 -4.93
C GLY A 64 8.85 -14.96 -4.49
N ALA A 65 8.25 -15.91 -5.23
CA ALA A 65 8.34 -17.33 -4.92
C ALA A 65 9.79 -17.85 -4.86
N SER A 66 10.64 -17.45 -5.81
CA SER A 66 12.05 -17.85 -5.84
C SER A 66 12.87 -17.26 -4.68
N GLY A 67 12.61 -15.99 -4.31
CA GLY A 67 13.20 -15.38 -3.12
C GLY A 67 12.81 -16.11 -1.83
N VAL A 68 11.51 -16.37 -1.66
CA VAL A 68 10.96 -17.09 -0.50
C VAL A 68 11.54 -18.49 -0.38
N PHE A 69 11.63 -19.20 -1.50
CA PHE A 69 12.24 -20.52 -1.55
C PHE A 69 13.72 -20.47 -1.13
N THR A 70 14.47 -19.50 -1.64
CA THR A 70 15.88 -19.29 -1.27
C THR A 70 16.04 -18.99 0.21
N PHE A 71 15.20 -18.11 0.76
CA PHE A 71 15.18 -17.81 2.19
C PHE A 71 14.84 -19.04 3.03
N SER A 72 13.89 -19.88 2.58
CA SER A 72 13.51 -21.10 3.27
C SER A 72 14.64 -22.13 3.30
N ILE A 73 15.38 -22.30 2.20
CA ILE A 73 16.50 -23.25 2.13
C ILE A 73 17.70 -22.77 2.95
N LEU A 74 18.03 -21.48 2.86
CA LEU A 74 19.20 -20.92 3.53
C LEU A 74 18.93 -20.51 4.99
N GLY A 75 17.71 -20.74 5.49
CA GLY A 75 17.31 -20.38 6.85
C GLY A 75 17.36 -18.86 7.10
N ALA A 76 17.05 -18.05 6.08
CA ALA A 76 17.09 -16.59 6.20
C ALA A 76 15.94 -16.07 7.07
N GLY A 77 16.28 -15.16 7.98
CA GLY A 77 15.35 -14.49 8.89
C GLY A 77 15.81 -13.06 9.16
N LEU A 78 14.89 -12.20 9.56
CA LEU A 78 15.20 -10.89 10.12
C LEU A 78 14.80 -10.87 11.58
N VAL A 79 15.49 -10.04 12.37
CA VAL A 79 15.21 -9.87 13.81
C VAL A 79 13.88 -9.16 14.05
N ALA A 80 13.46 -8.30 13.12
CA ALA A 80 12.17 -7.61 13.13
C ALA A 80 11.71 -7.32 11.69
N THR A 81 10.49 -6.79 11.54
CA THR A 81 9.98 -6.26 10.26
C THR A 81 10.76 -5.00 9.87
N PRO A 82 11.46 -4.99 8.71
CA PRO A 82 12.13 -3.79 8.25
C PRO A 82 11.10 -2.79 7.73
N SER A 83 11.18 -1.56 8.25
CA SER A 83 10.39 -0.43 7.78
C SER A 83 11.31 0.81 7.74
N PRO A 84 11.57 1.41 6.56
CA PRO A 84 11.15 1.00 5.20
C PRO A 84 11.74 -0.34 4.74
N GLY A 85 11.17 -0.95 3.70
CA GLY A 85 11.66 -2.21 3.10
C GLY A 85 12.92 -2.06 2.23
N SER A 86 13.88 -1.22 2.66
CA SER A 86 15.11 -0.94 1.92
C SER A 86 16.14 -2.04 2.10
N ILE A 87 17.06 -2.20 1.13
CA ILE A 87 18.17 -3.14 1.28
C ILE A 87 19.01 -2.83 2.53
N PHE A 88 19.18 -1.55 2.89
CA PHE A 88 19.89 -1.15 4.10
C PHE A 88 19.18 -1.65 5.36
N ALA A 89 17.85 -1.51 5.42
CA ALA A 89 17.06 -2.03 6.55
C ALA A 89 17.14 -3.56 6.64
N LEU A 90 17.12 -4.26 5.50
CA LEU A 90 17.31 -5.72 5.48
C LEU A 90 18.70 -6.12 5.98
N MET A 91 19.76 -5.40 5.60
CA MET A 91 21.12 -5.69 6.06
C MET A 91 21.30 -5.40 7.56
N THR A 92 20.72 -4.32 8.09
CA THR A 92 20.83 -3.97 9.51
C THR A 92 20.00 -4.88 10.40
N MET A 93 18.86 -5.37 9.91
CA MET A 93 17.98 -6.28 10.65
C MET A 93 18.30 -7.77 10.45
N ALA A 94 19.31 -8.10 9.65
CA ALA A 94 19.80 -9.46 9.52
C ALA A 94 20.51 -9.90 10.83
N PRO A 95 20.24 -11.10 11.36
CA PRO A 95 20.94 -11.61 12.54
C PRO A 95 22.43 -11.81 12.24
N LYS A 96 23.26 -11.82 13.28
CA LYS A 96 24.71 -12.05 13.14
C LYS A 96 24.96 -13.38 12.42
N GLY A 97 25.64 -13.32 11.27
CA GLY A 97 25.89 -14.48 10.39
C GLY A 97 24.78 -14.80 9.38
N GLY A 98 23.61 -14.16 9.48
CA GLY A 98 22.45 -14.35 8.58
C GLY A 98 22.39 -13.41 7.38
N LEU A 99 23.40 -12.55 7.19
CA LEU A 99 23.42 -11.58 6.10
C LEU A 99 23.50 -12.24 4.72
N PHE A 100 24.29 -13.30 4.57
CA PHE A 100 24.45 -14.01 3.31
C PHE A 100 23.12 -14.62 2.81
N PRO A 101 22.38 -15.42 3.61
CA PRO A 101 21.05 -15.91 3.24
C PRO A 101 20.08 -14.82 2.79
N VAL A 102 20.08 -13.66 3.47
CA VAL A 102 19.22 -12.52 3.14
C VAL A 102 19.60 -11.91 1.79
N LEU A 103 20.87 -11.61 1.57
CA LEU A 103 21.32 -11.03 0.30
C LEU A 103 21.15 -12.00 -0.87
N ALA A 104 21.39 -13.30 -0.64
CA ALA A 104 21.22 -14.33 -1.65
C ALA A 104 19.75 -14.42 -2.12
N GLY A 105 18.77 -14.42 -1.20
CA GLY A 105 17.37 -14.49 -1.61
C GLY A 105 16.86 -13.20 -2.27
N VAL A 106 17.37 -12.02 -1.88
CA VAL A 106 17.09 -10.76 -2.60
C VAL A 106 17.65 -10.84 -4.03
N LEU A 107 18.90 -11.27 -4.18
CA LEU A 107 19.56 -11.42 -5.49
C LEU A 107 18.80 -12.39 -6.40
N VAL A 108 18.46 -13.59 -5.89
CA VAL A 108 17.71 -14.60 -6.66
C VAL A 108 16.36 -14.04 -7.10
N ALA A 109 15.62 -13.39 -6.19
CA ALA A 109 14.34 -12.78 -6.53
C ALA A 109 14.47 -11.72 -7.63
N THR A 110 15.51 -10.87 -7.57
CA THR A 110 15.82 -9.89 -8.62
C THR A 110 16.12 -10.55 -9.95
N VAL A 111 17.00 -11.56 -9.98
CA VAL A 111 17.40 -12.23 -11.22
C VAL A 111 16.21 -12.93 -11.87
N VAL A 112 15.43 -13.68 -11.10
CA VAL A 112 14.25 -14.39 -11.62
C VAL A 112 13.20 -13.40 -12.13
N SER A 113 12.88 -12.37 -11.36
CA SER A 113 11.92 -11.34 -11.78
C SER A 113 12.40 -10.62 -13.05
N PHE A 114 13.67 -10.24 -13.11
CA PHE A 114 14.26 -9.60 -14.30
C PHE A 114 14.16 -10.50 -15.54
N LEU A 115 14.52 -11.78 -15.44
CA LEU A 115 14.47 -12.72 -16.56
C LEU A 115 13.05 -12.96 -17.05
N VAL A 116 12.09 -13.09 -16.13
CA VAL A 116 10.67 -13.25 -16.48
C VAL A 116 10.09 -11.97 -17.06
N ALA A 117 10.44 -10.80 -16.53
CA ALA A 117 9.95 -9.50 -17.01
C ALA A 117 10.52 -9.12 -18.39
N SER A 118 11.78 -9.47 -18.67
CA SER A 118 12.51 -9.11 -19.88
C SER A 118 11.74 -9.31 -21.20
N PRO A 119 11.17 -10.50 -21.51
CA PRO A 119 10.40 -10.70 -22.75
C PRO A 119 9.14 -9.84 -22.81
N PHE A 120 8.42 -9.66 -21.69
CA PHE A 120 7.21 -8.85 -21.64
C PHE A 120 7.51 -7.37 -21.86
N VAL A 121 8.54 -6.84 -21.18
CA VAL A 121 8.98 -5.45 -21.33
C VAL A 121 9.48 -5.19 -22.76
N LYS A 122 10.30 -6.09 -23.31
CA LYS A 122 10.83 -5.96 -24.68
C LYS A 122 9.72 -5.96 -25.74
N LYS A 123 8.65 -6.74 -25.52
CA LYS A 123 7.48 -6.75 -26.39
C LYS A 123 6.64 -5.47 -26.22
N ALA A 124 6.36 -5.08 -24.97
CA ALA A 124 5.59 -3.88 -24.66
C ALA A 124 6.27 -2.61 -25.21
N SER A 125 7.59 -2.49 -25.06
CA SER A 125 8.39 -1.34 -25.51
C SER A 125 8.30 -1.05 -27.00
N LYS A 126 7.87 -2.01 -27.84
CA LYS A 126 7.66 -1.76 -29.27
C LYS A 126 6.40 -0.94 -29.55
N ASN A 127 5.42 -1.00 -28.64
CA ASN A 127 4.11 -0.40 -28.78
C ASN A 127 3.83 0.71 -27.74
N SER A 128 4.77 0.97 -26.83
CA SER A 128 4.62 1.97 -25.76
C SER A 128 4.68 3.40 -26.30
N LYS A 129 3.82 4.26 -25.78
CA LYS A 129 3.90 5.72 -25.95
C LYS A 129 4.59 6.34 -24.73
N ASP A 130 5.25 7.49 -24.92
CA ASP A 130 5.99 8.16 -23.84
C ASP A 130 5.09 8.63 -22.67
N GLU A 131 3.77 8.77 -22.89
CA GLU A 131 2.79 9.19 -21.89
C GLU A 131 2.32 8.05 -20.97
N ASP A 132 2.55 6.78 -21.34
CA ASP A 132 1.97 5.61 -20.64
C ASP A 132 2.40 5.54 -19.17
N LEU A 133 3.62 5.98 -18.85
CA LEU A 133 4.14 6.00 -17.48
C LEU A 133 3.49 7.07 -16.61
N GLU A 134 3.21 8.26 -17.16
CA GLU A 134 2.57 9.35 -16.42
C GLU A 134 1.10 9.01 -16.13
N VAL A 135 0.41 8.39 -17.09
CA VAL A 135 -0.95 7.86 -16.88
C VAL A 135 -0.95 6.78 -15.79
N ALA A 136 -0.01 5.84 -15.81
CA ALA A 136 0.08 4.80 -14.78
C ALA A 136 0.41 5.35 -13.39
N LYS A 137 1.27 6.38 -13.30
CA LYS A 137 1.54 7.08 -12.04
C LYS A 137 0.29 7.79 -11.51
N ALA A 138 -0.50 8.43 -12.38
CA ALA A 138 -1.75 9.08 -12.01
C ALA A 138 -2.77 8.06 -11.47
N GLN A 139 -2.92 6.92 -12.13
CA GLN A 139 -3.79 5.84 -11.66
C GLN A 139 -3.43 5.34 -10.26
N ILE A 140 -2.14 5.27 -9.91
CA ILE A 140 -1.71 4.90 -8.54
C ILE A 140 -1.98 6.02 -7.54
N LYS A 141 -1.87 7.28 -7.95
CA LYS A 141 -2.24 8.40 -7.09
C LYS A 141 -3.74 8.38 -6.77
N ASP A 142 -4.58 7.95 -7.72
CA ASP A 142 -6.03 7.83 -7.55
C ASP A 142 -6.44 6.51 -6.85
N MET A 143 -5.63 5.44 -6.96
CA MET A 143 -5.83 4.17 -6.27
C MET A 143 -5.24 4.11 -4.87
N LYS A 144 -4.29 4.99 -4.53
CA LYS A 144 -3.97 5.26 -3.12
C LYS A 144 -5.25 5.79 -2.50
N VAL A 145 -5.94 4.94 -1.73
CA VAL A 145 -6.93 5.39 -0.75
C VAL A 145 -6.29 6.59 -0.07
N THR A 146 -6.88 7.76 -0.26
CA THR A 146 -6.40 9.01 0.31
C THR A 146 -6.47 8.87 1.83
N VAL A 147 -5.44 8.27 2.42
CA VAL A 147 -5.21 8.29 3.85
C VAL A 147 -4.83 9.73 4.14
N LYS A 148 -5.83 10.56 4.44
CA LYS A 148 -5.61 11.91 4.95
C LYS A 148 -4.69 11.79 6.15
N SER A 149 -3.46 12.28 5.99
CA SER A 149 -2.39 12.18 6.98
C SER A 149 -2.64 13.04 8.21
N ASN A 150 -3.69 13.87 8.22
CA ASN A 150 -4.25 14.51 9.40
C ASN A 150 -5.77 14.27 9.42
N VAL A 151 -6.20 13.33 10.26
CA VAL A 151 -7.62 13.09 10.52
C VAL A 151 -7.97 14.01 11.68
N SER A 152 -8.77 15.03 11.41
CA SER A 152 -9.28 15.99 12.38
C SER A 152 -10.74 15.71 12.74
N LYS A 153 -11.51 15.14 11.80
CA LYS A 153 -12.97 14.96 11.96
C LYS A 153 -13.46 13.62 11.45
N ILE A 154 -14.15 12.88 12.33
CA ILE A 154 -14.76 11.57 12.04
C ILE A 154 -16.27 11.66 12.27
N ILE A 155 -17.08 11.29 11.28
CA ILE A 155 -18.54 11.27 11.38
C ILE A 155 -19.06 9.84 11.28
N PHE A 156 -19.86 9.42 12.26
CA PHE A 156 -20.67 8.21 12.15
C PHE A 156 -22.00 8.57 11.50
N ALA A 157 -22.29 8.01 10.34
CA ALA A 157 -23.49 8.31 9.58
C ALA A 157 -24.45 7.11 9.53
N CYS A 158 -25.73 7.35 9.79
CA CYS A 158 -26.81 6.41 9.53
C CYS A 158 -28.00 7.14 8.87
N ASP A 159 -29.02 6.42 8.41
CA ASP A 159 -30.12 6.99 7.62
C ASP A 159 -30.76 8.21 8.32
N ALA A 160 -31.13 8.07 9.60
CA ALA A 160 -31.76 9.14 10.38
C ALA A 160 -30.80 9.94 11.28
N GLY A 161 -29.54 9.53 11.40
CA GLY A 161 -28.53 10.23 12.21
C GLY A 161 -28.70 10.22 13.75
N MET A 162 -29.69 9.54 14.32
CA MET A 162 -30.00 9.63 15.78
C MET A 162 -29.92 8.31 16.57
N GLY A 163 -29.70 7.16 15.92
CA GLY A 163 -29.75 5.84 16.56
C GLY A 163 -28.38 5.18 16.71
N SER A 164 -28.11 4.22 15.83
CA SER A 164 -26.84 3.45 15.81
C SER A 164 -25.59 4.32 15.63
N SER A 165 -25.70 5.42 14.88
CA SER A 165 -24.61 6.37 14.65
C SER A 165 -24.22 7.12 15.93
N ALA A 166 -25.18 7.55 16.74
CA ALA A 166 -24.94 8.28 17.99
C ALA A 166 -24.24 7.39 19.04
N MET A 167 -24.65 6.12 19.14
CA MET A 167 -23.99 5.14 20.01
C MET A 167 -22.57 4.80 19.53
N GLY A 168 -22.40 4.56 18.23
CA GLY A 168 -21.09 4.27 17.62
C GLY A 168 -20.10 5.42 17.84
N ALA A 169 -20.53 6.66 17.57
CA ALA A 169 -19.73 7.86 17.79
C ALA A 169 -19.32 8.01 19.27
N SER A 170 -20.26 7.83 20.20
CA SER A 170 -19.99 7.99 21.64
C SER A 170 -19.00 6.94 22.16
N LYS A 171 -19.17 5.68 21.77
CA LYS A 171 -18.28 4.58 22.17
C LYS A 171 -16.88 4.77 21.57
N PHE A 172 -16.80 5.14 20.30
CA PHE A 172 -15.53 5.40 19.62
C PHE A 172 -14.81 6.61 20.23
N LYS A 173 -15.53 7.71 20.46
CA LYS A 173 -15.04 8.92 21.13
C LYS A 173 -14.44 8.62 22.50
N ASN A 174 -15.14 7.81 23.32
CA ASN A 174 -14.63 7.40 24.62
C ASN A 174 -13.37 6.53 24.49
N LYS A 175 -13.30 5.66 23.47
CA LYS A 175 -12.15 4.76 23.25
C LYS A 175 -10.90 5.51 22.80
N ILE A 176 -11.02 6.57 22.01
CA ILE A 176 -9.88 7.37 21.53
C ILE A 176 -9.50 8.52 22.48
N LYS A 177 -10.30 8.78 23.52
CA LYS A 177 -10.08 9.88 24.47
C LYS A 177 -8.71 9.78 25.15
N ASP A 178 -8.28 8.56 25.46
CA ASP A 178 -7.01 8.27 26.13
C ASP A 178 -5.78 8.54 25.24
N LEU A 179 -5.98 8.59 23.91
CA LEU A 179 -4.92 8.83 22.94
C LEU A 179 -4.63 10.33 22.73
N ASN A 180 -5.49 11.22 23.26
CA ASN A 180 -5.36 12.68 23.19
C ASN A 180 -5.06 13.25 21.78
N LEU A 181 -5.67 12.65 20.75
CA LEU A 181 -5.35 12.93 19.33
C LEU A 181 -5.95 14.23 18.78
N GLY A 182 -6.73 14.97 19.56
CA GLY A 182 -7.40 16.21 19.11
C GLY A 182 -8.47 16.00 18.02
N ILE A 183 -8.96 14.77 17.85
CA ILE A 183 -9.92 14.39 16.80
C ILE A 183 -11.35 14.67 17.26
N GLU A 184 -12.13 15.37 16.43
CA GLU A 184 -13.55 15.58 16.63
C GLU A 184 -14.36 14.38 16.10
N VAL A 185 -15.13 13.73 16.99
CA VAL A 185 -16.02 12.63 16.62
C VAL A 185 -17.47 13.08 16.79
N LYS A 186 -18.24 13.03 15.69
CA LYS A 186 -19.65 13.42 15.61
C LYS A 186 -20.49 12.31 14.97
N HIS A 187 -21.82 12.49 14.99
CA HIS A 187 -22.74 11.67 14.23
C HIS A 187 -23.65 12.56 13.39
N ALA A 188 -24.11 12.05 12.24
CA ALA A 188 -24.99 12.78 11.33
C ALA A 188 -25.90 11.82 10.53
N SER A 189 -26.85 12.37 9.79
CA SER A 189 -27.53 11.62 8.73
C SER A 189 -26.59 11.45 7.53
N VAL A 190 -26.77 10.38 6.75
CA VAL A 190 -26.01 10.17 5.51
C VAL A 190 -26.24 11.26 4.47
N ASP A 191 -27.35 11.99 4.56
CA ASP A 191 -27.69 13.09 3.66
C ASP A 191 -27.15 14.46 4.14
N ASP A 192 -26.67 14.54 5.38
CA ASP A 192 -26.24 15.78 6.04
C ASP A 192 -24.84 15.63 6.67
N ILE A 193 -23.90 15.15 5.86
CA ILE A 193 -22.49 14.98 6.26
C ILE A 193 -21.73 16.26 5.90
N ASP A 194 -21.03 16.83 6.89
CA ASP A 194 -20.21 18.03 6.65
C ASP A 194 -19.11 17.76 5.59
N LYS A 195 -18.88 18.70 4.68
CA LYS A 195 -17.92 18.57 3.57
C LYS A 195 -16.45 18.57 4.02
N ASP A 196 -16.17 19.08 5.20
CA ASP A 196 -14.85 19.09 5.84
C ASP A 196 -14.50 17.76 6.54
N THR A 197 -15.38 16.77 6.47
CA THR A 197 -15.16 15.46 7.11
C THR A 197 -13.99 14.71 6.48
N ASP A 198 -13.15 14.11 7.32
CA ASP A 198 -12.02 13.31 6.88
C ASP A 198 -12.39 11.84 6.74
N ILE A 199 -13.13 11.30 7.71
CA ILE A 199 -13.58 9.90 7.73
C ILE A 199 -15.07 9.81 8.02
N VAL A 200 -15.79 9.04 7.21
CA VAL A 200 -17.20 8.69 7.43
C VAL A 200 -17.30 7.21 7.75
N VAL A 201 -17.90 6.87 8.89
CA VAL A 201 -18.20 5.49 9.27
C VAL A 201 -19.70 5.25 9.09
N THR A 202 -20.09 4.35 8.20
CA THR A 202 -21.52 4.08 7.91
C THR A 202 -21.80 2.61 7.63
N HIS A 203 -23.07 2.23 7.66
CA HIS A 203 -23.45 0.85 7.35
C HIS A 203 -23.14 0.53 5.88
N VAL A 204 -22.72 -0.70 5.57
CA VAL A 204 -22.36 -1.12 4.20
C VAL A 204 -23.45 -0.85 3.15
N THR A 205 -24.72 -0.86 3.56
CA THR A 205 -25.86 -0.56 2.68
C THR A 205 -26.01 0.93 2.34
N LEU A 206 -25.34 1.82 3.06
CA LEU A 206 -25.46 3.28 2.94
C LEU A 206 -24.20 3.95 2.36
N ILE A 207 -23.18 3.18 1.98
CA ILE A 207 -21.91 3.68 1.44
C ILE A 207 -22.13 4.57 0.22
N GLU A 208 -22.99 4.15 -0.72
CA GLU A 208 -23.27 4.91 -1.94
C GLU A 208 -23.90 6.27 -1.65
N ARG A 209 -24.74 6.36 -0.61
CA ARG A 209 -25.35 7.64 -0.18
C ARG A 209 -24.30 8.53 0.47
N ALA A 210 -23.52 7.98 1.40
CA ALA A 210 -22.43 8.71 2.05
C ALA A 210 -21.41 9.26 1.03
N ARG A 211 -21.10 8.50 -0.02
CA ARG A 211 -20.19 8.92 -1.10
C ARG A 211 -20.73 10.08 -1.91
N LYS A 212 -22.05 10.15 -2.13
CA LYS A 212 -22.68 11.28 -2.81
C LYS A 212 -22.65 12.55 -1.95
N SER A 213 -22.86 12.42 -0.65
CA SER A 213 -22.87 13.55 0.28
C SER A 213 -21.46 14.10 0.55
N CYS A 214 -20.46 13.23 0.67
CA CYS A 214 -19.07 13.63 0.89
C CYS A 214 -18.07 12.80 0.04
N PRO A 215 -17.80 13.21 -1.21
CA PRO A 215 -16.90 12.49 -2.11
C PRO A 215 -15.42 12.53 -1.68
N SER A 216 -15.04 13.52 -0.87
CA SER A 216 -13.67 13.79 -0.42
C SER A 216 -13.26 13.08 0.87
N ALA A 217 -14.21 12.45 1.56
CA ALA A 217 -13.96 11.73 2.80
C ALA A 217 -13.64 10.25 2.54
N GLU A 218 -12.83 9.66 3.42
CA GLU A 218 -12.61 8.23 3.46
C GLU A 218 -13.85 7.55 4.07
N ILE A 219 -14.48 6.61 3.35
CA ILE A 219 -15.71 5.94 3.79
C ILE A 219 -15.38 4.54 4.28
N ILE A 220 -15.70 4.27 5.55
CA ILE A 220 -15.53 2.97 6.20
C ILE A 220 -16.90 2.33 6.36
N GLY A 221 -17.11 1.23 5.64
CA GLY A 221 -18.30 0.41 5.74
C GLY A 221 -18.26 -0.51 6.94
N ILE A 222 -19.31 -0.50 7.76
CA ILE A 222 -19.47 -1.40 8.90
C ILE A 222 -20.77 -2.19 8.80
N GLN A 223 -20.81 -3.37 9.40
CA GLN A 223 -22.03 -4.17 9.56
C GLN A 223 -22.67 -3.93 10.93
N ASN A 224 -21.86 -3.63 11.95
CA ASN A 224 -22.36 -3.39 13.30
C ASN A 224 -21.61 -2.25 14.01
N PHE A 225 -22.34 -1.24 14.47
CA PHE A 225 -21.78 -0.06 15.14
C PHE A 225 -21.13 -0.36 16.50
N LEU A 226 -21.43 -1.51 17.11
CA LEU A 226 -20.93 -1.88 18.44
C LEU A 226 -19.71 -2.80 18.39
N THR A 227 -19.64 -3.65 17.37
CA THR A 227 -18.66 -4.74 17.25
C THR A 227 -18.40 -5.00 15.78
N ASP A 228 -17.38 -4.34 15.24
CA ASP A 228 -16.93 -4.53 13.86
C ASP A 228 -15.41 -4.42 13.80
N ASN A 229 -14.80 -5.30 13.02
CA ASN A 229 -13.35 -5.35 12.83
C ASN A 229 -12.85 -4.06 12.19
N ASN A 230 -13.62 -3.42 11.33
CA ASN A 230 -13.24 -2.18 10.65
C ASN A 230 -13.16 -1.00 11.62
N ILE A 231 -13.96 -1.00 12.70
CA ILE A 231 -13.86 0.00 13.78
C ILE A 231 -12.59 -0.23 14.61
N GLN A 232 -12.21 -1.50 14.83
CA GLN A 232 -10.98 -1.84 15.55
C GLN A 232 -9.73 -1.50 14.73
N GLU A 233 -9.75 -1.77 13.42
CA GLU A 233 -8.68 -1.41 12.50
C GLU A 233 -8.51 0.11 12.43
N LEU A 234 -9.61 0.86 12.32
CA LEU A 234 -9.59 2.31 12.41
C LEU A 234 -8.96 2.79 13.73
N TYR A 235 -9.34 2.19 14.85
CA TYR A 235 -8.73 2.51 16.15
C TYR A 235 -7.22 2.24 16.17
N ASN A 236 -6.78 1.06 15.72
CA ASN A 236 -5.37 0.69 15.70
C ASN A 236 -4.56 1.63 14.80
N ARG A 237 -5.11 2.02 13.65
CA ARG A 237 -4.50 2.99 12.73
C ARG A 237 -4.36 4.39 13.35
N LEU A 238 -5.33 4.80 14.18
CA LEU A 238 -5.23 6.06 14.92
C LEU A 238 -4.26 5.96 16.11
N ALA A 239 -4.16 4.80 16.75
CA ALA A 239 -3.24 4.56 17.87
C ALA A 239 -1.78 4.37 17.44
N SER A 240 -1.50 4.01 16.19
CA SER A 240 -0.14 3.90 15.64
C SER A 240 0.47 5.23 15.20
N LYS A 241 -0.23 6.34 15.40
CA LYS A 241 0.26 7.71 15.20
C LYS A 241 0.83 8.26 16.50
#